data_AF-A0AA96WZ90-F1
#
_entry.id   AF-A0AA96WZ90-F1
#
_cell.length_a   1.000
_cell.length_b   1.000
_cell.length_c   1.000
_cell.angle_alpha   90.00
_cell.angle_beta   90.00
_cell.angle_gamma   90.00
#
_symmetry.space_group_name_H-M   'P 1'
#
loop_
_entity.id
_entity.type
_entity.pdbx_description
1 polymer ?
#
loop_
_entity_poly.entity_id
_entity_poly.type
_entity_poly.pdbx_seq_one_letter_code
_entity_poly.pdbx_strand_id
1 'polypeptide(L)'
;MSKIAYLDCPTGIAGDMCLGALVDLGVPLAYLTERLDRLGISEEYQLKAETVQRNGQRATKVHVMLKSEQHHSHHHEHEHSHHQNQHHHSDHHHDHHSHHHEHEHSHHHEHHHAHDHNELRNLPDIEKMIKGANLPPRAEAWSLAVFRQLAVSEGAVHGIPPEAVHFHEVGAIDAIVDIVGTCLGLDWLDVDRIVCSALPTGGGTVWAAHGRLPVPVPAVLKLFEMGNVPIYSNGIEKELVTPTGAAIAVTLADEFGAAPRMRVKQIGLGAGSIDLQIPNMIRIWIGEVEHREAFQSIAVSPAKDSKSGRLDSTPEQETNTEMITVLETQVDDLNPQAIGYLFEQLLEAGALDVFTQAIGMKKSRPGLLLTVICAPEQVERCETIVFQETTTLGIRRTVQQRTALDRRFDPVQTELGTVQVKVASRHGAIVNVQPEYEDCAKLAKATQLPWREVHRIALQAWYMAQTENLS
;
A
#
# COMPACT_ATOMS: atom_id res chain seq x y z
N MET A 1 18.41 -9.11 -6.68
CA MET A 1 17.38 -8.04 -6.71
C MET A 1 16.13 -8.64 -6.11
N SER A 2 15.43 -7.94 -5.21
CA SER A 2 14.18 -8.45 -4.65
C SER A 2 13.02 -8.10 -5.57
N LYS A 3 12.20 -9.08 -5.92
CA LYS A 3 11.00 -8.89 -6.73
C LYS A 3 9.84 -8.48 -5.83
N ILE A 4 9.31 -7.30 -6.10
CA ILE A 4 8.19 -6.72 -5.36
C ILE A 4 6.92 -6.75 -6.21
N ALA A 5 5.81 -7.16 -5.60
CA ALA A 5 4.47 -6.90 -6.10
C ALA A 5 3.85 -5.74 -5.32
N TYR A 6 3.49 -4.66 -6.01
CA TYR A 6 2.69 -3.57 -5.43
C TYR A 6 1.23 -3.70 -5.87
N LEU A 7 0.32 -3.91 -4.92
CA LEU A 7 -1.12 -4.02 -5.11
C LEU A 7 -1.73 -2.62 -5.01
N ASP A 8 -1.98 -2.02 -6.15
CA ASP A 8 -2.58 -0.71 -6.28
C ASP A 8 -4.10 -0.86 -6.45
N CYS A 9 -4.85 -0.48 -5.40
CA CYS A 9 -6.26 -0.83 -5.20
C CYS A 9 -7.18 0.42 -5.20
N PRO A 10 -7.20 1.26 -6.26
CA PRO A 10 -7.94 2.53 -6.25
C PRO A 10 -9.47 2.36 -6.17
N THR A 11 -9.96 1.20 -6.62
CA THR A 11 -11.37 0.78 -6.54
C THR A 11 -11.57 -0.40 -5.60
N GLY A 12 -10.64 -0.58 -4.65
CA GLY A 12 -10.63 -1.68 -3.72
C GLY A 12 -10.08 -2.98 -4.32
N ILE A 13 -10.44 -4.09 -3.70
CA ILE A 13 -9.87 -5.41 -3.96
C ILE A 13 -10.91 -6.51 -3.75
N ALA A 14 -10.96 -7.44 -4.70
CA ALA A 14 -11.73 -8.68 -4.62
C ALA A 14 -10.86 -9.84 -5.12
N GLY A 15 -11.27 -11.07 -4.78
CA GLY A 15 -10.51 -12.28 -5.12
C GLY A 15 -10.39 -12.48 -6.64
N ASP A 16 -11.50 -12.38 -7.36
CA ASP A 16 -11.56 -12.41 -8.82
C ASP A 16 -10.71 -11.33 -9.50
N MET A 17 -10.61 -10.13 -8.92
CA MET A 17 -9.74 -9.05 -9.36
C MET A 17 -8.27 -9.45 -9.21
N CYS A 18 -7.90 -10.09 -8.11
CA CYS A 18 -6.53 -10.58 -7.90
C CYS A 18 -6.16 -11.64 -8.95
N LEU A 19 -7.02 -12.63 -9.15
CA LEU A 19 -6.84 -13.66 -10.19
C LEU A 19 -6.71 -13.03 -11.58
N GLY A 20 -7.59 -12.09 -11.91
CA GLY A 20 -7.55 -11.35 -13.17
C GLY A 20 -6.23 -10.66 -13.41
N ALA A 21 -5.70 -9.95 -12.41
CA ALA A 21 -4.42 -9.24 -12.51
C ALA A 21 -3.24 -10.20 -12.65
N LEU A 22 -3.26 -11.35 -11.95
CA LEU A 22 -2.21 -12.37 -12.03
C LEU A 22 -2.19 -13.05 -13.41
N VAL A 23 -3.35 -13.38 -13.96
CA VAL A 23 -3.46 -13.91 -15.33
C VAL A 23 -2.99 -12.88 -16.36
N ASP A 24 -3.32 -11.59 -16.17
CA ASP A 24 -2.82 -10.51 -17.01
C ASP A 24 -1.28 -10.33 -16.94
N LEU A 25 -0.67 -10.65 -15.79
CA LEU A 25 0.78 -10.73 -15.60
C LEU A 25 1.42 -11.96 -16.26
N GLY A 26 0.64 -12.84 -16.88
CA GLY A 26 1.14 -14.00 -17.59
C GLY A 26 1.19 -15.28 -16.76
N VAL A 27 0.53 -15.32 -15.59
CA VAL A 27 0.27 -16.60 -14.91
C VAL A 27 -0.67 -17.43 -15.79
N PRO A 28 -0.27 -18.64 -16.25
CA PRO A 28 -1.11 -19.42 -17.14
C PRO A 28 -2.39 -19.89 -16.43
N LEU A 29 -3.56 -19.65 -17.04
CA LEU A 29 -4.83 -20.14 -16.50
C LEU A 29 -4.82 -21.67 -16.31
N ALA A 30 -4.20 -22.39 -17.25
CA ALA A 30 -4.06 -23.84 -17.17
C ALA A 30 -3.25 -24.30 -15.95
N TYR A 31 -2.22 -23.55 -15.55
CA TYR A 31 -1.46 -23.84 -14.33
C TYR A 31 -2.35 -23.68 -13.08
N LEU A 32 -3.12 -22.60 -13.01
CA LEU A 32 -4.04 -22.37 -11.91
C LEU A 32 -5.08 -23.49 -11.81
N THR A 33 -5.72 -23.84 -12.94
CA THR A 33 -6.68 -24.95 -13.00
C THR A 33 -6.06 -26.28 -12.54
N GLU A 34 -4.91 -26.68 -13.09
CA GLU A 34 -4.25 -27.95 -12.73
C GLU A 34 -3.94 -28.03 -11.23
N ARG A 35 -3.56 -26.92 -10.60
CA ARG A 35 -3.22 -26.87 -9.17
C ARG A 35 -4.45 -26.82 -8.29
N LEU A 36 -5.45 -26.04 -8.65
CA LEU A 36 -6.71 -25.94 -7.92
C LEU A 36 -7.50 -27.27 -7.97
N ASP A 37 -7.44 -28.02 -9.08
CA ASP A 37 -8.10 -29.32 -9.19
C ASP A 37 -7.59 -30.35 -8.17
N ARG A 38 -6.35 -30.19 -7.68
CA ARG A 38 -5.78 -31.04 -6.63
C ARG A 38 -6.43 -30.84 -5.26
N LEU A 39 -7.21 -29.79 -5.07
CA LEU A 39 -8.02 -29.57 -3.86
C LEU A 39 -9.24 -30.50 -3.79
N GLY A 40 -9.51 -31.29 -4.84
CA GLY A 40 -10.65 -32.21 -4.89
C GLY A 40 -11.96 -31.56 -5.31
N ILE A 41 -11.91 -30.37 -5.92
CA ILE A 41 -13.08 -29.57 -6.32
C ILE A 41 -13.25 -29.46 -7.84
N SER A 42 -12.51 -30.24 -8.64
CA SER A 42 -12.48 -30.12 -10.11
C SER A 42 -13.85 -30.24 -10.79
N GLU A 43 -14.80 -30.96 -10.17
CA GLU A 43 -16.17 -31.13 -10.67
C GLU A 43 -17.13 -30.01 -10.25
N GLU A 44 -16.69 -29.09 -9.38
CA GLU A 44 -17.54 -28.05 -8.80
C GLU A 44 -17.45 -26.72 -9.55
N TYR A 45 -16.33 -26.45 -10.24
CA TYR A 45 -16.09 -25.17 -10.91
C TYR A 45 -15.42 -25.32 -12.28
N GLN A 46 -15.43 -24.21 -13.03
CA GLN A 46 -14.63 -24.01 -14.22
C GLN A 46 -14.09 -22.57 -14.23
N LEU A 47 -12.79 -22.43 -14.50
CA LEU A 47 -12.17 -21.13 -14.71
C LEU A 47 -12.24 -20.70 -16.17
N LYS A 48 -12.61 -19.44 -16.40
CA LYS A 48 -12.51 -18.78 -17.70
C LYS A 48 -11.91 -17.39 -17.53
N ALA A 49 -10.89 -17.08 -18.32
CA ALA A 49 -10.36 -15.73 -18.42
C ALA A 49 -10.82 -15.07 -19.72
N GLU A 50 -11.14 -13.78 -19.66
CA GLU A 50 -11.41 -12.98 -20.84
C GLU A 50 -10.85 -11.57 -20.69
N THR A 51 -10.50 -10.95 -21.82
CA THR A 51 -10.14 -9.54 -21.85
C THR A 51 -11.41 -8.69 -21.91
N VAL A 52 -11.56 -7.77 -20.97
CA VAL A 52 -12.69 -6.84 -20.86
C VAL A 52 -12.24 -5.39 -20.95
N GLN A 53 -13.19 -4.50 -21.19
CA GLN A 53 -13.01 -3.05 -21.10
C GLN A 53 -13.75 -2.51 -19.86
N ARG A 54 -13.09 -1.64 -19.09
CA ARG A 54 -13.66 -0.91 -17.96
C ARG A 54 -13.35 0.56 -18.13
N ASN A 55 -14.38 1.39 -18.40
CA ASN A 55 -14.21 2.82 -18.66
C ASN A 55 -13.07 3.14 -19.65
N GLY A 56 -13.01 2.39 -20.76
CA GLY A 56 -12.01 2.57 -21.82
C GLY A 56 -10.64 1.93 -21.56
N GLN A 57 -10.46 1.22 -20.44
CA GLN A 57 -9.21 0.54 -20.11
C GLN A 57 -9.35 -0.99 -20.22
N ARG A 58 -8.38 -1.61 -20.91
CA ARG A 58 -8.25 -3.06 -21.02
C ARG A 58 -7.89 -3.66 -19.66
N ALA A 59 -8.59 -4.70 -19.25
CA ALA A 59 -8.24 -5.52 -18.08
C ALA A 59 -8.61 -6.98 -18.34
N THR A 60 -8.11 -7.89 -17.50
CA THR A 60 -8.46 -9.30 -17.55
C THR A 60 -9.49 -9.60 -16.46
N LYS A 61 -10.60 -10.24 -16.85
CA LYS A 61 -11.60 -10.78 -15.94
C LYS A 61 -11.42 -12.29 -15.86
N VAL A 62 -11.29 -12.81 -14.65
CA VAL A 62 -11.40 -14.25 -14.40
C VAL A 62 -12.78 -14.52 -13.83
N HIS A 63 -13.46 -15.50 -14.40
CA HIS A 63 -14.76 -15.99 -14.00
C HIS A 63 -14.58 -17.37 -13.36
N VAL A 64 -15.10 -17.52 -12.14
CA VAL A 64 -15.31 -18.81 -11.49
C VAL A 64 -16.74 -19.22 -11.78
N MET A 65 -16.93 -20.20 -12.67
CA MET A 65 -18.27 -20.68 -13.06
C MET A 65 -18.55 -21.96 -12.29
N LEU A 66 -19.53 -21.94 -11.39
CA LEU A 66 -19.97 -23.12 -10.65
C LEU A 66 -20.69 -24.09 -11.61
N LYS A 67 -20.32 -25.37 -11.59
CA LYS A 67 -20.91 -26.40 -12.48
C LYS A 67 -22.30 -26.84 -12.03
N SER A 68 -22.72 -26.48 -10.83
CA SER A 68 -24.02 -26.83 -10.23
C SER A 68 -25.16 -25.89 -10.66
N GLU A 69 -25.31 -25.57 -11.96
CA GLU A 69 -26.45 -24.80 -12.48
C GLU A 69 -26.87 -25.23 -13.91
N GLN A 70 -26.90 -26.53 -14.21
CA GLN A 70 -27.55 -27.03 -15.45
C GLN A 70 -28.93 -27.67 -15.23
N HIS A 71 -29.46 -27.65 -14.01
CA HIS A 71 -30.85 -28.04 -13.74
C HIS A 71 -31.52 -26.97 -12.88
N HIS A 72 -32.13 -25.98 -13.53
CA HIS A 72 -33.37 -25.27 -13.17
C HIS A 72 -33.43 -23.91 -13.89
N SER A 73 -33.68 -23.97 -15.20
CA SER A 73 -34.19 -22.82 -15.95
C SER A 73 -35.62 -22.53 -15.48
N HIS A 74 -35.80 -21.56 -14.58
CA HIS A 74 -37.05 -20.83 -14.48
C HIS A 74 -36.84 -19.41 -14.97
N HIS A 75 -37.17 -19.23 -16.24
CA HIS A 75 -37.54 -17.94 -16.82
C HIS A 75 -38.54 -17.24 -15.90
N HIS A 76 -38.17 -16.07 -15.39
CA HIS A 76 -39.14 -15.04 -15.05
C HIS A 76 -38.84 -13.79 -15.88
N GLU A 77 -39.37 -13.80 -17.10
CA GLU A 77 -39.66 -12.59 -17.85
C GLU A 77 -40.75 -11.82 -17.08
N HIS A 78 -40.41 -10.64 -16.55
CA HIS A 78 -41.42 -9.68 -16.11
C HIS A 78 -41.70 -8.70 -17.25
N GLU A 79 -42.59 -9.08 -18.16
CA GLU A 79 -43.29 -8.13 -19.03
C GLU A 79 -44.34 -7.38 -18.20
N HIS A 80 -44.16 -6.07 -18.04
CA HIS A 80 -45.20 -5.17 -17.53
C HIS A 80 -46.11 -4.72 -18.69
N SER A 81 -47.25 -5.40 -18.87
CA SER A 81 -48.35 -4.87 -19.68
C SER A 81 -49.42 -4.24 -18.78
N HIS A 82 -49.59 -2.92 -18.91
CA HIS A 82 -50.74 -2.19 -18.41
C HIS A 82 -52.05 -2.73 -19.01
N HIS A 83 -53.09 -2.93 -18.21
CA HIS A 83 -54.46 -2.62 -18.63
C HIS A 83 -55.35 -2.27 -17.44
N GLN A 84 -56.01 -1.12 -17.56
CA GLN A 84 -57.13 -0.67 -16.76
C GLN A 84 -58.33 -1.61 -16.92
N ASN A 85 -59.11 -1.83 -15.86
CA ASN A 85 -60.56 -1.69 -16.01
C ASN A 85 -61.28 -1.39 -14.69
N GLN A 86 -62.17 -0.40 -14.77
CA GLN A 86 -63.20 -0.04 -13.81
C GLN A 86 -64.29 -1.13 -13.81
N HIS A 87 -64.97 -1.38 -12.68
CA HIS A 87 -66.42 -1.60 -12.65
C HIS A 87 -67.01 -1.38 -11.24
N HIS A 88 -68.21 -0.81 -11.24
CA HIS A 88 -69.05 -0.34 -10.14
C HIS A 88 -70.14 -1.35 -9.70
N HIS A 89 -70.71 -1.07 -8.52
CA HIS A 89 -72.04 -1.46 -7.97
C HIS A 89 -72.18 -2.86 -7.34
N SER A 90 -72.97 -3.13 -6.31
CA SER A 90 -73.70 -2.40 -5.24
C SER A 90 -74.38 -3.46 -4.36
N ASP A 91 -74.49 -3.19 -3.06
CA ASP A 91 -75.49 -3.66 -2.08
C ASP A 91 -75.78 -5.17 -1.87
N HIS A 92 -75.58 -5.64 -0.63
CA HIS A 92 -76.66 -6.17 0.21
C HIS A 92 -76.22 -6.30 1.70
N HIS A 93 -77.06 -5.74 2.58
CA HIS A 93 -77.05 -5.90 4.03
C HIS A 93 -77.45 -7.32 4.49
N HIS A 94 -76.90 -7.80 5.61
CA HIS A 94 -77.67 -8.39 6.71
C HIS A 94 -76.85 -8.42 8.02
N ASP A 95 -77.46 -7.87 9.08
CA ASP A 95 -77.10 -8.06 10.49
C ASP A 95 -77.27 -9.52 10.92
N HIS A 96 -76.32 -10.05 11.72
CA HIS A 96 -76.56 -10.48 13.10
C HIS A 96 -75.47 -11.42 13.69
N HIS A 97 -75.22 -11.20 14.99
CA HIS A 97 -74.72 -12.12 16.02
C HIS A 97 -73.20 -12.32 16.23
N SER A 98 -72.77 -11.70 17.33
CA SER A 98 -71.68 -12.10 18.21
C SER A 98 -71.79 -13.57 18.65
N HIS A 99 -70.79 -14.38 18.32
CA HIS A 99 -70.40 -15.54 19.11
C HIS A 99 -68.88 -15.56 19.26
N HIS A 100 -68.44 -15.47 20.51
CA HIS A 100 -67.11 -15.88 20.94
C HIS A 100 -66.94 -17.36 20.64
N HIS A 101 -65.93 -17.70 19.83
CA HIS A 101 -65.25 -18.99 19.89
C HIS A 101 -63.76 -18.74 19.69
N GLU A 102 -63.00 -18.98 20.75
CA GLU A 102 -61.57 -19.25 20.68
C GLU A 102 -61.37 -20.53 19.87
N HIS A 103 -60.74 -20.41 18.70
CA HIS A 103 -60.10 -21.53 18.02
C HIS A 103 -58.80 -21.04 17.40
N GLU A 104 -57.70 -21.41 18.05
CA GLU A 104 -56.38 -21.50 17.44
C GLU A 104 -56.47 -22.47 16.24
N HIS A 105 -56.24 -21.95 15.04
CA HIS A 105 -55.87 -22.75 13.90
C HIS A 105 -54.53 -22.25 13.36
N SER A 106 -53.48 -22.85 13.89
CA SER A 106 -52.14 -22.90 13.30
C SER A 106 -52.20 -23.67 11.98
N HIS A 107 -52.43 -22.96 10.88
CA HIS A 107 -52.06 -23.51 9.57
C HIS A 107 -50.55 -23.29 9.36
N HIS A 108 -49.77 -24.15 10.00
CA HIS A 108 -48.41 -24.46 9.56
C HIS A 108 -48.52 -25.14 8.18
N HIS A 109 -48.47 -24.34 7.12
CA HIS A 109 -47.91 -24.83 5.88
C HIS A 109 -46.40 -24.79 6.04
N GLU A 110 -45.84 -25.87 6.60
CA GLU A 110 -44.43 -26.22 6.41
C GLU A 110 -44.22 -26.46 4.92
N HIS A 111 -43.95 -25.39 4.18
CA HIS A 111 -43.12 -25.50 3.01
C HIS A 111 -41.73 -25.85 3.52
N HIS A 112 -41.48 -27.15 3.64
CA HIS A 112 -40.13 -27.70 3.60
C HIS A 112 -39.49 -27.29 2.27
N HIS A 113 -38.97 -26.06 2.23
CA HIS A 113 -37.86 -25.74 1.36
C HIS A 113 -36.64 -26.44 1.98
N ALA A 114 -36.49 -27.71 1.65
CA ALA A 114 -35.20 -28.37 1.70
C ALA A 114 -34.30 -27.58 0.73
N HIS A 115 -33.60 -26.58 1.26
CA HIS A 115 -32.52 -25.93 0.54
C HIS A 115 -31.41 -26.96 0.40
N ASP A 116 -31.29 -27.42 -0.84
CA ASP A 116 -30.36 -28.43 -1.32
C ASP A 116 -28.90 -28.10 -0.98
N HIS A 117 -28.12 -29.15 -0.83
CA HIS A 117 -26.78 -29.20 -0.28
C HIS A 117 -25.76 -28.32 -1.03
N ASN A 118 -25.38 -27.18 -0.45
CA ASN A 118 -24.05 -26.63 -0.63
C ASN A 118 -23.25 -27.03 0.63
N GLU A 119 -22.30 -27.97 0.51
CA GLU A 119 -21.54 -28.44 1.67
C GLU A 119 -20.87 -27.25 2.38
N LEU A 120 -21.37 -26.90 3.57
CA LEU A 120 -20.85 -25.81 4.38
C LEU A 120 -19.47 -26.19 4.93
N ARG A 121 -18.42 -25.87 4.17
CA ARG A 121 -17.03 -26.12 4.56
C ARG A 121 -16.63 -25.19 5.70
N ASN A 122 -16.17 -25.76 6.80
CA ASN A 122 -15.55 -25.03 7.91
C ASN A 122 -14.04 -24.88 7.68
N LEU A 123 -13.37 -24.08 8.52
CA LEU A 123 -11.92 -23.87 8.43
C LEU A 123 -11.11 -25.20 8.49
N PRO A 124 -11.35 -26.13 9.45
CA PRO A 124 -10.66 -27.43 9.48
C PRO A 124 -10.75 -28.23 8.17
N ASP A 125 -11.92 -28.26 7.53
CA ASP A 125 -12.13 -28.97 6.26
C ASP A 125 -11.29 -28.34 5.13
N ILE A 126 -11.30 -27.01 5.04
CA ILE A 126 -10.50 -26.27 4.05
C ILE A 126 -8.99 -26.47 4.29
N GLU A 127 -8.54 -26.42 5.54
CA GLU A 127 -7.13 -26.68 5.86
C GLU A 127 -6.68 -28.09 5.44
N LYS A 128 -7.55 -29.08 5.66
CA LYS A 128 -7.29 -30.47 5.27
C LYS A 128 -7.21 -30.61 3.75
N MET A 129 -8.10 -29.95 3.00
CA MET A 129 -8.05 -29.92 1.54
C MET A 129 -6.74 -29.31 1.04
N ILE A 130 -6.35 -28.15 1.57
CA ILE A 130 -5.12 -27.44 1.17
C ILE A 130 -3.87 -28.29 1.44
N LYS A 131 -3.73 -28.85 2.65
CA LYS A 131 -2.59 -29.72 3.02
C LYS A 131 -2.54 -31.03 2.21
N GLY A 132 -3.70 -31.51 1.73
CA GLY A 132 -3.82 -32.70 0.90
C GLY A 132 -3.52 -32.47 -0.59
N ALA A 133 -3.55 -31.21 -1.06
CA ALA A 133 -3.47 -30.87 -2.48
C ALA A 133 -2.04 -30.84 -3.05
N ASN A 134 -1.01 -30.97 -2.21
CA ASN A 134 0.40 -30.95 -2.62
C ASN A 134 0.72 -29.71 -3.48
N LEU A 135 0.35 -28.54 -2.95
CA LEU A 135 0.62 -27.24 -3.54
C LEU A 135 2.10 -26.85 -3.32
N PRO A 136 2.64 -25.86 -4.07
CA PRO A 136 3.93 -25.28 -3.73
C PRO A 136 3.96 -24.81 -2.26
N PRO A 137 5.04 -25.05 -1.50
CA PRO A 137 5.05 -24.79 -0.05
C PRO A 137 4.69 -23.35 0.34
N ARG A 138 5.14 -22.36 -0.44
CA ARG A 138 4.83 -20.94 -0.20
C ARG A 138 3.35 -20.64 -0.46
N ALA A 139 2.79 -21.17 -1.56
CA ALA A 139 1.37 -21.03 -1.88
C ALA A 139 0.47 -21.73 -0.84
N GLU A 140 0.85 -22.91 -0.36
CA GLU A 140 0.13 -23.62 0.72
C GLU A 140 0.10 -22.80 2.00
N ALA A 141 1.27 -22.33 2.45
CA ALA A 141 1.42 -21.53 3.66
C ALA A 141 0.61 -20.23 3.59
N TRP A 142 0.68 -19.51 2.47
CA TRP A 142 -0.11 -18.30 2.24
C TRP A 142 -1.61 -18.59 2.24
N SER A 143 -2.05 -19.66 1.56
CA SER A 143 -3.47 -20.01 1.49
C SER A 143 -4.05 -20.31 2.88
N LEU A 144 -3.34 -21.12 3.69
CA LEU A 144 -3.72 -21.42 5.06
C LEU A 144 -3.77 -20.15 5.93
N ALA A 145 -2.79 -19.26 5.78
CA ALA A 145 -2.75 -18.01 6.53
C ALA A 145 -3.96 -17.12 6.21
N VAL A 146 -4.31 -16.97 4.93
CA VAL A 146 -5.44 -16.13 4.49
C VAL A 146 -6.76 -16.68 5.03
N PHE A 147 -7.00 -18.00 4.93
CA PHE A 147 -8.21 -18.61 5.46
C PHE A 147 -8.33 -18.49 6.98
N ARG A 148 -7.23 -18.66 7.70
CA ARG A 148 -7.22 -18.44 9.16
C ARG A 148 -7.55 -17.00 9.51
N GLN A 149 -6.98 -16.03 8.79
CA GLN A 149 -7.28 -14.61 9.04
C GLN A 149 -8.74 -14.27 8.76
N LEU A 150 -9.28 -14.76 7.64
CA LEU A 150 -10.69 -14.60 7.33
C LEU A 150 -11.57 -15.22 8.42
N ALA A 151 -11.28 -16.45 8.85
CA ALA A 151 -12.02 -17.12 9.91
C ALA A 151 -11.95 -16.39 11.26
N VAL A 152 -10.79 -15.81 11.63
CA VAL A 152 -10.68 -15.00 12.85
C VAL A 152 -11.57 -13.75 12.76
N SER A 153 -11.60 -13.11 11.60
CA SER A 153 -12.46 -11.94 11.38
C SER A 153 -13.95 -12.30 11.46
N GLU A 154 -14.38 -13.29 10.70
CA GLU A 154 -15.77 -13.78 10.69
C GLU A 154 -16.19 -14.27 12.08
N GLY A 155 -15.35 -15.06 12.75
CA GLY A 155 -15.60 -15.55 14.10
C GLY A 155 -15.79 -14.43 15.11
N ALA A 156 -15.01 -13.34 14.99
CA ALA A 156 -15.17 -12.16 15.84
C ALA A 156 -16.48 -11.41 15.58
N VAL A 157 -16.95 -11.33 14.32
CA VAL A 157 -18.24 -10.72 13.95
C VAL A 157 -19.41 -11.55 14.49
N HIS A 158 -19.31 -12.87 14.40
CA HIS A 158 -20.37 -13.81 14.79
C HIS A 158 -20.31 -14.27 16.26
N GLY A 159 -19.25 -13.94 16.98
CA GLY A 159 -19.05 -14.37 18.37
C GLY A 159 -18.78 -15.87 18.52
N ILE A 160 -18.21 -16.51 17.50
CA ILE A 160 -17.90 -17.94 17.47
C ILE A 160 -16.39 -18.16 17.30
N PRO A 161 -15.84 -19.30 17.75
CA PRO A 161 -14.43 -19.60 17.53
C PRO A 161 -14.14 -19.77 16.02
N PRO A 162 -12.93 -19.43 15.54
CA PRO A 162 -12.56 -19.49 14.11
C PRO A 162 -12.78 -20.87 13.48
N GLU A 163 -12.63 -21.95 14.25
CA GLU A 163 -12.81 -23.33 13.78
C GLU A 163 -14.27 -23.69 13.51
N ALA A 164 -15.21 -22.95 14.13
CA ALA A 164 -16.65 -23.12 13.94
C ALA A 164 -17.23 -22.19 12.87
N VAL A 165 -16.40 -21.35 12.25
CA VAL A 165 -16.83 -20.49 11.14
C VAL A 165 -17.14 -21.38 9.93
N HIS A 166 -18.37 -21.27 9.47
CA HIS A 166 -18.78 -21.74 8.17
C HIS A 166 -18.80 -20.54 7.23
N PHE A 167 -18.10 -20.67 6.10
CA PHE A 167 -18.03 -19.60 5.11
C PHE A 167 -19.36 -19.57 4.33
N HIS A 168 -20.34 -18.87 4.88
CA HIS A 168 -21.69 -18.74 4.31
C HIS A 168 -21.82 -17.57 3.33
N GLU A 169 -21.00 -16.52 3.50
CA GLU A 169 -21.03 -15.30 2.66
C GLU A 169 -20.06 -15.36 1.49
N VAL A 170 -19.08 -16.27 1.56
CA VAL A 170 -18.13 -16.54 0.48
C VAL A 170 -18.56 -17.86 -0.10
N GLY A 171 -19.08 -17.88 -1.33
CA GLY A 171 -19.39 -19.14 -2.02
C GLY A 171 -18.15 -20.02 -1.91
N ALA A 172 -18.22 -21.09 -1.09
CA ALA A 172 -17.00 -21.69 -0.53
C ALA A 172 -15.98 -22.05 -1.61
N ILE A 173 -16.47 -22.45 -2.78
CA ILE A 173 -15.68 -22.72 -3.98
C ILE A 173 -15.04 -21.45 -4.56
N ASP A 174 -15.80 -20.37 -4.78
CA ASP A 174 -15.28 -19.08 -5.26
C ASP A 174 -14.19 -18.54 -4.33
N ALA A 175 -14.42 -18.62 -3.00
CA ALA A 175 -13.44 -18.25 -1.98
C ALA A 175 -12.14 -19.04 -2.10
N ILE A 176 -12.25 -20.37 -2.22
CA ILE A 176 -11.13 -21.30 -2.35
C ILE A 176 -10.36 -21.01 -3.64
N VAL A 177 -11.06 -20.87 -4.76
CA VAL A 177 -10.46 -20.59 -6.06
C VAL A 177 -9.74 -19.23 -6.05
N ASP A 178 -10.38 -18.20 -5.50
CA ASP A 178 -9.82 -16.86 -5.39
C ASP A 178 -8.58 -16.81 -4.50
N ILE A 179 -8.67 -17.32 -3.26
CA ILE A 179 -7.57 -17.27 -2.29
C ILE A 179 -6.42 -18.15 -2.74
N VAL A 180 -6.68 -19.43 -3.02
CA VAL A 180 -5.63 -20.39 -3.36
C VAL A 180 -5.04 -20.04 -4.73
N GLY A 181 -5.88 -19.66 -5.70
CA GLY A 181 -5.41 -19.24 -7.02
C GLY A 181 -4.57 -17.95 -6.96
N THR A 182 -4.92 -17.00 -6.08
CA THR A 182 -4.11 -15.80 -5.85
C THR A 182 -2.74 -16.16 -5.25
N CYS A 183 -2.71 -17.03 -4.24
CA CYS A 183 -1.48 -17.49 -3.62
C CYS A 183 -0.59 -18.26 -4.62
N LEU A 184 -1.18 -19.10 -5.46
CA LEU A 184 -0.49 -19.83 -6.53
C LEU A 184 0.07 -18.89 -7.60
N GLY A 185 -0.67 -17.85 -7.99
CA GLY A 185 -0.20 -16.90 -8.98
C GLY A 185 0.91 -16.00 -8.46
N LEU A 186 0.83 -15.55 -7.20
CA LEU A 186 1.91 -14.80 -6.55
C LEU A 186 3.18 -15.66 -6.40
N ASP A 187 3.02 -16.94 -6.05
CA ASP A 187 4.13 -17.89 -5.99
C ASP A 187 4.73 -18.16 -7.37
N TRP A 188 3.91 -18.32 -8.40
CA TRP A 188 4.35 -18.50 -9.80
C TRP A 188 5.16 -17.31 -10.29
N LEU A 189 4.74 -16.08 -9.95
CA LEU A 189 5.46 -14.87 -10.28
C LEU A 189 6.76 -14.72 -9.48
N ASP A 190 7.00 -15.60 -8.50
CA ASP A 190 8.17 -15.62 -7.63
C ASP A 190 8.41 -14.25 -6.97
N VAL A 191 7.39 -13.76 -6.29
CA VAL A 191 7.41 -12.49 -5.56
C VAL A 191 8.04 -12.70 -4.18
N ASP A 192 9.01 -11.86 -3.84
CA ASP A 192 9.69 -11.88 -2.54
C ASP A 192 8.95 -11.05 -1.50
N ARG A 193 8.37 -9.92 -1.94
CA ARG A 193 7.74 -8.92 -1.07
C ARG A 193 6.48 -8.37 -1.69
N ILE A 194 5.44 -8.19 -0.88
CA ILE A 194 4.13 -7.70 -1.29
C ILE A 194 3.85 -6.41 -0.54
N VAL A 195 3.55 -5.34 -1.27
CA VAL A 195 3.17 -4.04 -0.70
C VAL A 195 1.78 -3.68 -1.20
N CYS A 196 0.88 -3.23 -0.32
CA CYS A 196 -0.49 -2.87 -0.72
C CYS A 196 -0.74 -1.37 -0.53
N SER A 197 -1.51 -0.75 -1.43
CA SER A 197 -1.96 0.62 -1.24
C SER A 197 -2.93 0.73 -0.06
N ALA A 198 -3.20 1.96 0.40
CA ALA A 198 -4.39 2.20 1.23
C ALA A 198 -5.65 1.67 0.54
N LEU A 199 -6.65 1.25 1.32
CA LEU A 199 -7.88 0.66 0.80
C LEU A 199 -9.08 1.62 0.95
N PRO A 200 -9.93 1.75 -0.08
CA PRO A 200 -11.13 2.57 0.03
C PRO A 200 -12.18 1.88 0.90
N THR A 201 -12.89 2.64 1.74
CA THR A 201 -13.95 2.11 2.60
C THR A 201 -15.19 1.66 1.83
N GLY A 202 -15.40 2.20 0.62
CA GLY A 202 -16.70 2.11 -0.05
C GLY A 202 -17.81 2.82 0.74
N GLY A 203 -19.05 2.41 0.51
CA GLY A 203 -20.22 2.94 1.23
C GLY A 203 -21.54 2.29 0.79
N GLY A 204 -22.64 2.64 1.44
CA GLY A 204 -23.97 2.09 1.17
C GLY A 204 -24.23 0.77 1.91
N THR A 205 -24.97 -0.14 1.27
CA THR A 205 -25.35 -1.44 1.85
C THR A 205 -25.30 -2.56 0.81
N VAL A 206 -25.01 -3.77 1.24
CA VAL A 206 -25.05 -5.01 0.43
C VAL A 206 -26.01 -6.04 1.02
N TRP A 207 -26.47 -6.97 0.20
CA TRP A 207 -27.21 -8.15 0.63
C TRP A 207 -26.25 -9.31 0.85
N ALA A 208 -26.34 -9.93 2.02
CA ALA A 208 -25.61 -11.13 2.38
C ALA A 208 -26.57 -12.16 3.01
N ALA A 209 -26.06 -13.34 3.38
CA ALA A 209 -26.85 -14.38 4.04
C ALA A 209 -27.51 -13.88 5.35
N HIS A 210 -26.88 -12.89 6.01
CA HIS A 210 -27.37 -12.24 7.23
C HIS A 210 -28.30 -11.05 6.95
N GLY A 211 -28.79 -10.91 5.73
CA GLY A 211 -29.64 -9.81 5.29
C GLY A 211 -28.83 -8.61 4.80
N ARG A 212 -29.34 -7.40 5.04
CA ARG A 212 -28.73 -6.18 4.51
C ARG A 212 -27.66 -5.64 5.46
N LEU A 213 -26.42 -5.62 5.02
CA LEU A 213 -25.25 -5.17 5.79
C LEU A 213 -24.77 -3.79 5.33
N PRO A 214 -24.25 -2.94 6.24
CA PRO A 214 -23.57 -1.71 5.86
C PRO A 214 -22.24 -2.02 5.16
N VAL A 215 -21.79 -1.12 4.27
CA VAL A 215 -20.46 -1.17 3.65
C VAL A 215 -19.55 -0.11 4.29
N PRO A 216 -18.31 -0.44 4.69
CA PRO A 216 -17.69 -1.77 4.60
C PRO A 216 -18.38 -2.78 5.52
N VAL A 217 -18.49 -4.03 5.06
CA VAL A 217 -19.11 -5.11 5.83
C VAL A 217 -18.33 -5.39 7.12
N PRO A 218 -18.98 -5.88 8.19
CA PRO A 218 -18.33 -6.04 9.49
C PRO A 218 -17.03 -6.84 9.46
N ALA A 219 -16.96 -7.92 8.67
CA ALA A 219 -15.75 -8.74 8.54
C ALA A 219 -14.59 -7.97 7.87
N VAL A 220 -14.88 -7.06 6.93
CA VAL A 220 -13.86 -6.20 6.31
C VAL A 220 -13.32 -5.19 7.31
N LEU A 221 -14.19 -4.56 8.11
CA LEU A 221 -13.77 -3.64 9.18
C LEU A 221 -12.87 -4.34 10.20
N LYS A 222 -13.21 -5.58 10.56
CA LYS A 222 -12.40 -6.36 11.50
C LYS A 222 -11.04 -6.74 10.91
N LEU A 223 -10.97 -7.10 9.63
CA LEU A 223 -9.69 -7.32 8.92
C LEU A 223 -8.84 -6.04 8.87
N PHE A 224 -9.46 -4.88 8.63
CA PHE A 224 -8.76 -3.59 8.63
C PHE A 224 -8.16 -3.25 9.99
N GLU A 225 -8.92 -3.48 11.07
CA GLU A 225 -8.43 -3.30 12.44
C GLU A 225 -7.22 -4.22 12.71
N MET A 226 -7.36 -5.51 12.40
CA MET A 226 -6.32 -6.51 12.66
C MET A 226 -5.05 -6.28 11.84
N GLY A 227 -5.20 -5.79 10.60
CA GLY A 227 -4.10 -5.48 9.70
C GLY A 227 -3.52 -4.06 9.85
N ASN A 228 -4.06 -3.23 10.75
CA ASN A 228 -3.74 -1.80 10.84
C ASN A 228 -3.76 -1.10 9.47
N VAL A 229 -4.81 -1.39 8.68
CA VAL A 229 -4.90 -0.97 7.28
C VAL A 229 -5.20 0.53 7.18
N PRO A 230 -4.41 1.31 6.43
CA PRO A 230 -4.76 2.69 6.13
C PRO A 230 -5.96 2.71 5.19
N ILE A 231 -7.02 3.41 5.61
CA ILE A 231 -8.27 3.53 4.87
C ILE A 231 -8.56 4.98 4.45
N TYR A 232 -9.33 5.13 3.38
CA TYR A 232 -9.82 6.43 2.93
C TYR A 232 -11.21 6.29 2.29
N SER A 233 -11.95 7.40 2.20
CA SER A 233 -13.19 7.44 1.42
C SER A 233 -12.91 8.02 0.04
N ASN A 234 -13.43 7.38 -1.00
CA ASN A 234 -13.41 7.87 -2.38
C ASN A 234 -14.80 8.33 -2.86
N GLY A 235 -15.79 8.37 -1.97
CA GLY A 235 -17.16 8.82 -2.28
C GLY A 235 -18.02 7.82 -3.08
N ILE A 236 -17.57 6.57 -3.27
CA ILE A 236 -18.31 5.56 -4.02
C ILE A 236 -19.15 4.69 -3.08
N GLU A 237 -20.47 4.73 -3.22
CA GLU A 237 -21.43 3.94 -2.44
C GLU A 237 -21.64 2.53 -3.00
N LYS A 238 -20.56 1.75 -3.03
CA LYS A 238 -20.55 0.32 -3.37
C LYS A 238 -19.57 -0.44 -2.48
N GLU A 239 -19.73 -1.75 -2.40
CA GLU A 239 -18.71 -2.64 -1.81
C GLU A 239 -17.50 -2.70 -2.76
N LEU A 240 -16.46 -1.97 -2.39
CA LEU A 240 -15.21 -1.92 -3.14
C LEU A 240 -14.19 -2.96 -2.65
N VAL A 241 -14.25 -3.29 -1.37
CA VAL A 241 -13.38 -4.27 -0.75
C VAL A 241 -14.26 -5.38 -0.20
N THR A 242 -14.10 -6.58 -0.75
CA THR A 242 -14.81 -7.79 -0.28
C THR A 242 -14.07 -8.41 0.91
N PRO A 243 -14.72 -9.24 1.75
CA PRO A 243 -14.04 -10.00 2.81
C PRO A 243 -12.83 -10.79 2.30
N THR A 244 -12.98 -11.47 1.16
CA THR A 244 -11.91 -12.23 0.50
C THR A 244 -10.74 -11.33 0.08
N GLY A 245 -11.03 -10.22 -0.60
CA GLY A 245 -10.00 -9.27 -1.03
C GLY A 245 -9.26 -8.64 0.15
N ALA A 246 -9.98 -8.27 1.21
CA ALA A 246 -9.39 -7.75 2.43
C ALA A 246 -8.48 -8.80 3.10
N ALA A 247 -8.92 -10.05 3.20
CA ALA A 247 -8.14 -11.12 3.83
C ALA A 247 -6.84 -11.40 3.05
N ILE A 248 -6.90 -11.40 1.72
CA ILE A 248 -5.71 -11.50 0.85
C ILE A 248 -4.75 -10.34 1.13
N ALA A 249 -5.22 -9.09 1.05
CA ALA A 249 -4.37 -7.92 1.25
C ALA A 249 -3.75 -7.89 2.65
N VAL A 250 -4.57 -8.06 3.70
CA VAL A 250 -4.13 -7.97 5.11
C VAL A 250 -3.15 -9.07 5.47
N THR A 251 -3.32 -10.26 4.91
CA THR A 251 -2.48 -11.40 5.27
C THR A 251 -1.18 -11.46 4.48
N LEU A 252 -1.23 -11.13 3.18
CA LEU A 252 -0.10 -11.32 2.28
C LEU A 252 0.78 -10.08 2.16
N ALA A 253 0.27 -8.87 2.40
CA ALA A 253 1.07 -7.66 2.31
C ALA A 253 2.03 -7.54 3.52
N ASP A 254 3.31 -7.31 3.23
CA ASP A 254 4.33 -7.00 4.23
C ASP A 254 4.16 -5.60 4.81
N GLU A 255 3.63 -4.66 4.00
CA GLU A 255 3.34 -3.30 4.42
C GLU A 255 2.18 -2.69 3.61
N PHE A 256 1.52 -1.71 4.21
CA PHE A 256 0.56 -0.85 3.53
C PHE A 256 1.13 0.55 3.35
N GLY A 257 1.02 1.13 2.15
CA GLY A 257 1.53 2.46 1.89
C GLY A 257 1.63 2.81 0.40
N ALA A 258 2.40 3.86 0.10
CA ALA A 258 2.71 4.21 -1.28
C ALA A 258 3.61 3.14 -1.92
N ALA A 259 3.57 3.07 -3.26
CA ALA A 259 4.46 2.20 -4.02
C ALA A 259 5.94 2.43 -3.61
N PRO A 260 6.68 1.38 -3.25
CA PRO A 260 8.10 1.52 -2.94
C PRO A 260 8.87 1.95 -4.18
N ARG A 261 10.08 2.48 -3.99
CA ARG A 261 10.96 2.81 -5.11
C ARG A 261 11.39 1.52 -5.80
N MET A 262 10.85 1.28 -6.98
CA MET A 262 11.07 0.07 -7.75
C MET A 262 11.18 0.39 -9.23
N ARG A 263 11.91 -0.45 -9.97
CA ARG A 263 11.89 -0.41 -11.43
C ARG A 263 10.76 -1.31 -11.90
N VAL A 264 9.63 -0.72 -12.27
CA VAL A 264 8.45 -1.48 -12.74
C VAL A 264 8.83 -2.23 -14.01
N LYS A 265 8.60 -3.55 -14.01
CA LYS A 265 8.87 -4.45 -15.13
C LYS A 265 7.59 -4.84 -15.86
N GLN A 266 6.52 -5.07 -15.11
CA GLN A 266 5.26 -5.52 -15.66
C GLN A 266 4.10 -5.04 -14.80
N ILE A 267 2.92 -4.87 -15.41
CA ILE A 267 1.69 -4.48 -14.73
C ILE A 267 0.59 -5.44 -15.16
N GLY A 268 -0.14 -5.98 -14.18
CA GLY A 268 -1.36 -6.76 -14.38
C GLY A 268 -2.58 -5.96 -14.02
N LEU A 269 -3.61 -6.05 -14.86
CA LEU A 269 -4.88 -5.36 -14.65
C LEU A 269 -6.00 -6.37 -14.46
N GLY A 270 -6.58 -6.40 -13.26
CA GLY A 270 -7.64 -7.34 -12.89
C GLY A 270 -8.99 -6.65 -12.72
N ALA A 271 -9.99 -7.05 -13.51
CA ALA A 271 -11.28 -6.37 -13.56
C ALA A 271 -12.27 -6.84 -12.50
N GLY A 272 -12.92 -5.90 -11.82
CA GLY A 272 -14.06 -6.17 -10.95
C GLY A 272 -15.37 -6.36 -11.73
N SER A 273 -16.37 -6.92 -11.07
CA SER A 273 -17.71 -7.16 -11.65
C SER A 273 -18.65 -5.96 -11.57
N ILE A 274 -18.41 -5.05 -10.63
CA ILE A 274 -19.28 -3.89 -10.40
C ILE A 274 -18.99 -2.80 -11.44
N ASP A 275 -20.02 -2.28 -12.08
CA ASP A 275 -19.91 -1.10 -12.94
C ASP A 275 -19.80 0.17 -12.09
N LEU A 276 -18.72 0.93 -12.31
CA LEU A 276 -18.39 2.16 -11.61
C LEU A 276 -18.16 3.29 -12.62
N GLN A 277 -18.21 4.54 -12.15
CA GLN A 277 -17.88 5.72 -12.99
C GLN A 277 -16.38 5.81 -13.33
N ILE A 278 -15.54 5.15 -12.53
CA ILE A 278 -14.11 4.96 -12.78
C ILE A 278 -13.84 3.48 -13.05
N PRO A 279 -12.73 3.11 -13.71
CA PRO A 279 -12.46 1.71 -14.00
C PRO A 279 -12.39 0.87 -12.72
N ASN A 280 -13.30 -0.09 -12.57
CA ASN A 280 -13.27 -1.05 -11.46
C ASN A 280 -12.21 -2.11 -11.73
N MET A 281 -11.00 -1.88 -11.25
CA MET A 281 -9.87 -2.79 -11.40
C MET A 281 -8.81 -2.61 -10.30
N ILE A 282 -8.12 -3.70 -10.01
CA ILE A 282 -6.84 -3.69 -9.28
C ILE A 282 -5.71 -3.65 -10.30
N ARG A 283 -4.60 -3.01 -9.92
CA ARG A 283 -3.35 -3.04 -10.69
C ARG A 283 -2.28 -3.67 -9.84
N ILE A 284 -1.64 -4.72 -10.33
CA ILE A 284 -0.48 -5.33 -9.66
C ILE A 284 0.76 -4.94 -10.43
N TRP A 285 1.67 -4.20 -9.78
CA TRP A 285 2.93 -3.79 -10.40
C TRP A 285 4.01 -4.77 -9.95
N ILE A 286 4.60 -5.48 -10.91
CA ILE A 286 5.78 -6.29 -10.67
C ILE A 286 7.00 -5.46 -11.01
N GLY A 287 7.94 -5.38 -10.07
CA GLY A 287 9.19 -4.69 -10.30
C GLY A 287 10.29 -5.20 -9.41
N GLU A 288 11.49 -4.72 -9.70
CA GLU A 288 12.68 -5.10 -8.97
C GLU A 288 13.14 -3.92 -8.13
N VAL A 289 13.46 -4.20 -6.88
CA VAL A 289 14.28 -3.34 -6.08
C VAL A 289 15.70 -3.86 -6.20
N GLU A 290 16.57 -2.99 -6.72
CA GLU A 290 17.99 -3.20 -6.55
C GLU A 290 18.26 -3.20 -5.04
N HIS A 291 18.55 -4.40 -4.52
CA HIS A 291 19.40 -4.47 -3.34
C HIS A 291 20.69 -3.76 -3.75
N ARG A 292 20.85 -2.49 -3.36
CA ARG A 292 22.17 -2.12 -2.86
C ARG A 292 22.37 -3.08 -1.71
N GLU A 293 23.26 -4.04 -1.91
CA GLU A 293 23.65 -4.97 -0.88
C GLU A 293 23.73 -4.19 0.43
N ALA A 294 22.98 -4.64 1.43
CA ALA A 294 23.29 -4.27 2.80
C ALA A 294 24.79 -4.51 2.91
N PHE A 295 25.57 -3.44 3.09
CA PHE A 295 27.03 -3.51 3.17
C PHE A 295 27.35 -4.64 4.15
N GLN A 296 27.72 -5.81 3.62
CA GLN A 296 28.37 -6.81 4.42
C GLN A 296 29.59 -6.11 4.97
N SER A 297 29.68 -6.12 6.28
CA SER A 297 30.82 -5.67 7.08
C SER A 297 32.12 -6.07 6.37
N ILE A 298 32.71 -5.13 5.63
CA ILE A 298 34.06 -5.29 5.11
C ILE A 298 34.95 -5.18 6.35
N ALA A 299 35.30 -6.34 6.88
CA ALA A 299 36.48 -6.48 7.72
C ALA A 299 37.65 -5.88 6.94
N VAL A 300 38.13 -4.74 7.42
CA VAL A 300 39.33 -4.08 6.91
C VAL A 300 40.49 -5.07 7.03
N SER A 301 41.11 -5.41 5.90
CA SER A 301 42.47 -5.92 5.89
C SER A 301 43.22 -5.33 4.70
N PRO A 302 44.50 -4.94 4.89
CA PRO A 302 45.09 -3.86 4.13
C PRO A 302 45.68 -4.32 2.79
N ALA A 303 45.59 -3.39 1.84
CA ALA A 303 46.31 -3.23 0.58
C ALA A 303 47.39 -4.27 0.22
N LYS A 304 47.27 -4.82 -1.00
CA LYS A 304 48.41 -5.09 -1.89
C LYS A 304 48.06 -4.82 -3.35
N ASP A 305 49.01 -4.17 -4.01
CA ASP A 305 49.10 -3.87 -5.42
C ASP A 305 48.79 -5.06 -6.35
N SER A 306 48.18 -4.78 -7.51
CA SER A 306 48.78 -5.12 -8.81
C SER A 306 47.98 -4.58 -9.99
N LYS A 307 48.72 -4.19 -11.02
CA LYS A 307 48.28 -3.65 -12.31
C LYS A 307 47.75 -4.74 -13.24
N SER A 308 46.64 -4.46 -13.94
CA SER A 308 46.37 -4.74 -15.39
C SER A 308 44.91 -4.31 -15.61
N GLY A 309 44.50 -3.56 -16.64
CA GLY A 309 44.59 -3.78 -18.08
C GLY A 309 43.22 -3.35 -18.66
N ARG A 310 43.21 -2.43 -19.64
CA ARG A 310 42.03 -1.82 -20.29
C ARG A 310 41.04 -2.84 -20.89
N LEU A 311 39.73 -2.52 -20.94
CA LEU A 311 39.04 -1.96 -22.13
C LEU A 311 37.56 -1.61 -21.87
N ASP A 312 37.17 -0.40 -22.32
CA ASP A 312 35.87 0.16 -22.70
C ASP A 312 34.53 -0.49 -22.26
N SER A 313 33.79 0.27 -21.45
CA SER A 313 32.34 0.46 -21.62
C SER A 313 31.93 1.84 -21.08
N THR A 314 31.24 2.60 -21.94
CA THR A 314 30.48 3.85 -21.75
C THR A 314 30.27 4.37 -20.32
N PRO A 315 30.42 5.69 -20.05
CA PRO A 315 30.22 6.24 -18.71
C PRO A 315 28.73 6.22 -18.37
N GLU A 316 28.30 5.23 -17.60
CA GLU A 316 27.06 5.31 -16.83
C GLU A 316 27.20 6.50 -15.89
N GLN A 317 26.49 7.58 -16.22
CA GLN A 317 26.55 8.83 -15.48
C GLN A 317 25.93 8.63 -14.09
N GLU A 318 26.79 8.42 -13.10
CA GLU A 318 26.46 8.32 -11.68
C GLU A 318 25.63 9.54 -11.24
N THR A 319 24.33 9.35 -11.03
CA THR A 319 23.53 10.33 -10.29
C THR A 319 23.85 10.16 -8.80
N ASN A 320 24.41 11.20 -8.17
CA ASN A 320 24.73 11.24 -6.75
C ASN A 320 23.45 11.34 -5.90
N THR A 321 22.71 10.23 -5.88
CA THR A 321 21.48 10.05 -5.09
C THR A 321 21.84 9.37 -3.78
N GLU A 322 21.59 10.08 -2.68
CA GLU A 322 21.85 9.62 -1.31
C GLU A 322 20.54 9.42 -0.54
N MET A 323 20.58 8.58 0.49
CA MET A 323 19.47 8.38 1.42
C MET A 323 19.64 9.33 2.60
N ILE A 324 18.54 9.95 3.04
CA ILE A 324 18.48 10.77 4.24
C ILE A 324 17.28 10.32 5.10
N THR A 325 17.35 10.54 6.40
CA THR A 325 16.22 10.36 7.31
C THR A 325 15.81 11.70 7.86
N VAL A 326 14.51 11.98 7.77
CA VAL A 326 13.86 13.16 8.35
C VAL A 326 13.20 12.74 9.66
N LEU A 327 13.67 13.30 10.77
CA LEU A 327 13.14 13.10 12.11
C LEU A 327 12.31 14.32 12.50
N GLU A 328 11.09 14.10 12.97
CA GLU A 328 10.14 15.16 13.31
C GLU A 328 9.50 14.95 14.68
N THR A 329 9.39 16.02 15.44
CA THR A 329 8.64 16.05 16.70
C THR A 329 8.00 17.42 16.96
N GLN A 330 6.82 17.43 17.57
CA GLN A 330 6.20 18.66 18.07
C GLN A 330 6.53 18.88 19.54
N VAL A 331 6.81 20.12 19.92
CA VAL A 331 7.17 20.50 21.29
C VAL A 331 6.48 21.81 21.68
N ASP A 332 5.68 21.81 22.75
CA ASP A 332 4.94 22.98 23.27
C ASP A 332 5.33 23.42 24.70
N ASP A 333 6.21 22.67 25.37
CA ASP A 333 6.55 22.86 26.78
C ASP A 333 8.07 22.94 27.05
N LEU A 334 8.87 23.21 26.01
CA LEU A 334 10.31 23.42 26.09
C LEU A 334 10.67 24.91 26.17
N ASN A 335 11.69 25.24 26.97
CA ASN A 335 12.26 26.59 27.00
C ASN A 335 12.89 26.91 25.62
N PRO A 336 12.50 28.01 24.94
CA PRO A 336 13.04 28.38 23.63
C PRO A 336 14.57 28.53 23.58
N GLN A 337 15.23 28.85 24.69
CA GLN A 337 16.70 28.94 24.74
C GLN A 337 17.38 27.60 24.47
N ALA A 338 16.73 26.47 24.80
CA ALA A 338 17.27 25.14 24.56
C ALA A 338 17.38 24.80 23.06
N ILE A 339 16.60 25.46 22.20
CA ILE A 339 16.60 25.21 20.75
C ILE A 339 17.95 25.55 20.13
N GLY A 340 18.59 26.64 20.55
CA GLY A 340 19.91 27.02 20.02
C GLY A 340 20.97 25.97 20.33
N TYR A 341 21.03 25.53 21.59
CA TYR A 341 21.94 24.47 22.02
C TYR A 341 21.66 23.13 21.31
N LEU A 342 20.38 22.76 21.17
CA LEU A 342 19.97 21.56 20.44
C LEU A 342 20.46 21.56 18.99
N PHE A 343 20.41 22.70 18.29
CA PHE A 343 20.90 22.81 16.91
C PHE A 343 22.41 22.50 16.83
N GLU A 344 23.19 23.09 17.74
CA GLU A 344 24.65 22.86 17.80
C GLU A 344 24.96 21.38 18.03
N GLN A 345 24.32 20.76 19.03
CA GLN A 345 24.52 19.35 19.36
C GLN A 345 24.15 18.42 18.22
N LEU A 346 23.04 18.67 17.52
CA LEU A 346 22.59 17.85 16.40
C LEU A 346 23.50 17.98 15.18
N LEU A 347 23.94 19.20 14.85
CA LEU A 347 24.87 19.43 13.74
C LEU A 347 26.23 18.80 14.02
N GLU A 348 26.75 18.90 15.25
CA GLU A 348 27.98 18.23 15.68
C GLU A 348 27.86 16.70 15.66
N ALA A 349 26.66 16.19 15.95
CA ALA A 349 26.37 14.77 15.85
C ALA A 349 26.32 14.23 14.42
N GLY A 350 26.31 15.10 13.41
CA GLY A 350 26.27 14.72 12.00
C GLY A 350 24.90 14.89 11.33
N ALA A 351 23.99 15.67 11.92
CA ALA A 351 22.80 16.12 11.20
C ALA A 351 23.22 16.93 9.96
N LEU A 352 22.56 16.65 8.84
CA LEU A 352 22.74 17.33 7.57
C LEU A 352 22.02 18.69 7.56
N ASP A 353 20.91 18.80 8.29
CA ASP A 353 20.17 20.05 8.48
C ASP A 353 19.28 19.95 9.73
N VAL A 354 19.00 21.10 10.36
CA VAL A 354 18.10 21.22 11.52
C VAL A 354 17.31 22.51 11.39
N PHE A 355 15.99 22.44 11.49
CA PHE A 355 15.13 23.63 11.46
C PHE A 355 13.86 23.45 12.29
N THR A 356 13.18 24.57 12.56
CA THR A 356 11.91 24.58 13.29
C THR A 356 10.82 25.34 12.54
N GLN A 357 9.57 24.91 12.70
CA GLN A 357 8.38 25.65 12.24
C GLN A 357 7.47 25.97 13.42
N ALA A 358 6.90 27.18 13.45
CA ALA A 358 5.91 27.55 14.46
C ALA A 358 4.56 26.88 14.15
N ILE A 359 3.96 26.24 15.15
CA ILE A 359 2.69 25.51 15.02
C ILE A 359 1.74 25.85 16.17
N GLY A 360 0.43 25.70 15.93
CA GLY A 360 -0.59 25.71 16.97
C GLY A 360 -0.89 24.30 17.44
N MET A 361 -0.89 24.09 18.76
CA MET A 361 -1.14 22.79 19.38
C MET A 361 -2.41 22.80 20.23
N LYS A 362 -2.87 21.62 20.65
CA LYS A 362 -4.07 21.45 21.50
C LYS A 362 -4.02 22.38 22.71
N LYS A 363 -5.19 22.78 23.21
CA LYS A 363 -5.31 23.75 24.31
C LYS A 363 -4.71 25.13 23.96
N SER A 364 -4.70 25.49 22.67
CA SER A 364 -4.21 26.77 22.14
C SER A 364 -2.78 27.10 22.55
N ARG A 365 -1.93 26.07 22.64
CA ARG A 365 -0.52 26.27 22.99
C ARG A 365 0.30 26.56 21.73
N PRO A 366 1.12 27.63 21.72
CA PRO A 366 2.12 27.79 20.69
C PRO A 366 3.20 26.71 20.87
N GLY A 367 3.60 26.05 19.78
CA GLY A 367 4.63 25.03 19.79
C GLY A 367 5.55 25.14 18.58
N LEU A 368 6.56 24.27 18.56
CA LEU A 368 7.51 24.12 17.47
C LEU A 368 7.42 22.71 16.89
N LEU A 369 7.39 22.60 15.57
CA LEU A 369 7.76 21.38 14.87
C LEU A 369 9.27 21.42 14.66
N LEU A 370 10.01 20.59 15.39
CA LEU A 370 11.43 20.36 15.17
C LEU A 370 11.60 19.35 14.03
N THR A 371 12.46 19.68 13.06
CA THR A 371 12.85 18.78 11.97
C THR A 371 14.36 18.62 11.95
N VAL A 372 14.83 17.38 11.94
CA VAL A 372 16.25 17.01 11.84
C VAL A 372 16.43 16.13 10.60
N ILE A 373 17.30 16.53 9.68
CA ILE A 373 17.66 15.74 8.52
C ILE A 373 19.04 15.16 8.77
N CYS A 374 19.20 13.84 8.68
CA CYS A 374 20.48 13.17 8.93
C CYS A 374 20.69 11.99 7.98
N ALA A 375 21.91 11.49 7.88
CA ALA A 375 22.17 10.22 7.20
C ALA A 375 21.56 9.05 8.02
N PRO A 376 21.10 7.95 7.40
CA PRO A 376 20.51 6.82 8.11
C PRO A 376 21.36 6.29 9.27
N GLU A 377 22.69 6.37 9.15
CA GLU A 377 23.64 5.90 10.16
C GLU A 377 23.71 6.81 11.39
N GLN A 378 23.23 8.06 11.31
CA GLN A 378 23.24 9.03 12.41
C GLN A 378 21.90 9.10 13.15
N VAL A 379 20.88 8.33 12.73
CA VAL A 379 19.53 8.38 13.29
C VAL A 379 19.52 8.15 14.79
N GLU A 380 20.15 7.07 15.27
CA GLU A 380 20.16 6.72 16.70
C GLU A 380 20.81 7.83 17.55
N ARG A 381 21.89 8.44 17.03
CA ARG A 381 22.59 9.53 17.71
C ARG A 381 21.75 10.80 17.76
N CYS A 382 21.10 11.16 16.65
CA CYS A 382 20.21 12.31 16.60
C CYS A 382 18.96 12.11 17.47
N GLU A 383 18.33 10.93 17.45
CA GLU A 383 17.18 10.60 18.30
C GLU A 383 17.56 10.69 19.79
N THR A 384 18.72 10.16 20.17
CA THR A 384 19.23 10.24 21.54
C THR A 384 19.35 11.68 22.02
N ILE A 385 19.93 12.56 21.20
CA ILE A 385 20.06 13.99 21.52
C ILE A 385 18.69 14.66 21.63
N VAL A 386 17.77 14.40 20.69
CA VAL A 386 16.42 14.98 20.75
C VAL A 386 15.67 14.54 22.01
N PHE A 387 15.78 13.27 22.43
CA PHE A 387 15.15 12.81 23.67
C PHE A 387 15.81 13.36 24.94
N GLN A 388 17.12 13.62 24.93
CA GLN A 388 17.84 14.16 26.08
C GLN A 388 17.62 15.67 26.26
N GLU A 389 17.57 16.41 25.16
CA GLU A 389 17.61 17.87 25.15
C GLU A 389 16.22 18.51 24.93
N THR A 390 15.19 17.70 24.69
CA THR A 390 13.81 18.17 24.56
C THR A 390 12.86 17.45 25.49
N THR A 391 11.64 17.96 25.60
CA THR A 391 10.55 17.36 26.39
C THR A 391 9.73 16.34 25.60
N THR A 392 10.13 16.01 24.36
CA THR A 392 9.35 15.09 23.53
C THR A 392 9.32 13.68 24.10
N LEU A 393 8.19 13.00 23.91
CA LEU A 393 8.01 11.59 24.23
C LEU A 393 8.11 10.69 22.99
N GLY A 394 8.23 11.27 21.80
CA GLY A 394 8.28 10.49 20.57
C GLY A 394 8.78 11.28 19.38
N ILE A 395 9.50 10.58 18.49
CA ILE A 395 10.03 11.12 17.25
C ILE A 395 9.42 10.30 16.11
N ARG A 396 8.89 10.97 15.10
CA ARG A 396 8.48 10.32 13.85
C ARG A 396 9.63 10.39 12.86
N ARG A 397 9.83 9.32 12.09
CA ARG A 397 10.89 9.26 11.08
C ARG A 397 10.34 8.92 9.70
N THR A 398 10.89 9.58 8.69
CA THR A 398 10.64 9.25 7.28
C THR A 398 11.98 9.16 6.56
N VAL A 399 12.22 8.04 5.89
CA VAL A 399 13.40 7.86 5.04
C VAL A 399 13.10 8.39 3.64
N GLN A 400 13.95 9.30 3.14
CA GLN A 400 13.80 9.96 1.84
C GLN A 400 15.08 9.80 1.01
N GLN A 401 14.99 9.93 -0.32
CA GLN A 401 16.20 10.11 -1.15
C GLN A 401 16.36 11.59 -1.45
N ARG A 402 17.62 12.02 -1.44
CA ARG A 402 18.06 13.33 -1.87
C ARG A 402 18.99 13.16 -3.06
N THR A 403 18.72 13.90 -4.14
CA THR A 403 19.71 14.07 -5.21
C THR A 403 20.56 15.27 -4.84
N ALA A 404 21.85 15.04 -4.60
CA ALA A 404 22.81 16.09 -4.26
C ALA A 404 23.70 16.42 -5.47
N LEU A 405 24.17 17.67 -5.53
CA LEU A 405 25.21 18.06 -6.48
C LEU A 405 26.58 17.68 -5.91
N ASP A 406 27.51 17.29 -6.78
CA ASP A 406 28.90 17.10 -6.38
C ASP A 406 29.47 18.44 -5.97
N ARG A 407 30.00 18.50 -4.74
CA ARG A 407 30.53 19.73 -4.16
C ARG A 407 32.01 19.59 -3.88
N ARG A 408 32.77 20.64 -4.20
CA ARG A 408 34.14 20.83 -3.75
C ARG A 408 34.32 22.23 -3.19
N PHE A 409 35.38 22.41 -2.41
CA PHE A 409 35.76 23.70 -1.87
C PHE A 409 37.07 24.13 -2.50
N ASP A 410 37.02 25.24 -3.23
CA ASP A 410 38.18 25.83 -3.90
C ASP A 410 38.65 27.02 -3.04
N PRO A 411 39.89 27.01 -2.52
CA PRO A 411 40.43 28.15 -1.80
C PRO A 411 40.80 29.26 -2.79
N VAL A 412 40.26 30.46 -2.59
CA VAL A 412 40.53 31.63 -3.44
C VAL A 412 41.23 32.71 -2.64
N GLN A 413 42.37 33.18 -3.17
CA GLN A 413 43.05 34.34 -2.62
C GLN A 413 42.39 35.62 -3.14
N THR A 414 42.01 36.50 -2.22
CA THR A 414 41.50 37.83 -2.51
C THR A 414 42.39 38.88 -1.85
N GLU A 415 42.23 40.14 -2.22
CA GLU A 415 42.89 41.27 -1.56
C GLU A 415 42.54 41.39 -0.07
N LEU A 416 41.44 40.79 0.36
CA LEU A 416 40.95 40.83 1.73
C LEU A 416 41.41 39.62 2.57
N GLY A 417 41.94 38.58 1.92
CA GLY A 417 42.30 37.30 2.53
C GLY A 417 41.76 36.11 1.75
N THR A 418 42.04 34.90 2.25
CA THR A 418 41.60 33.65 1.64
C THR A 418 40.14 33.36 1.97
N VAL A 419 39.35 32.96 0.98
CA VAL A 419 37.95 32.54 1.14
C VAL A 419 37.76 31.18 0.48
N GLN A 420 37.14 30.24 1.21
CA GLN A 420 36.67 28.99 0.61
C GLN A 420 35.45 29.25 -0.27
N VAL A 421 35.49 28.75 -1.49
CA VAL A 421 34.37 28.86 -2.44
C VAL A 421 33.80 27.48 -2.69
N LYS A 422 32.54 27.29 -2.32
CA LYS A 422 31.80 26.05 -2.58
C LYS A 422 31.35 26.03 -4.04
N VAL A 423 31.89 25.09 -4.79
CA VAL A 423 31.56 24.85 -6.20
C VAL A 423 30.71 23.59 -6.29
N ALA A 424 29.48 23.73 -6.75
CA ALA A 424 28.55 22.64 -6.99
C ALA A 424 28.50 22.33 -8.49
N SER A 425 28.67 21.06 -8.83
CA SER A 425 28.72 20.58 -10.21
C SER A 425 27.82 19.37 -10.43
N ARG A 426 27.45 19.14 -11.69
CA ARG A 426 26.69 17.97 -12.14
C ARG A 426 27.20 17.53 -13.49
N HIS A 427 27.58 16.25 -13.60
CA HIS A 427 28.16 15.69 -14.84
C HIS A 427 29.35 16.52 -15.37
N GLY A 428 30.20 17.03 -14.47
CA GLY A 428 31.35 17.87 -14.81
C GLY A 428 31.03 19.33 -15.15
N ALA A 429 29.76 19.70 -15.30
CA ALA A 429 29.35 21.09 -15.51
C ALA A 429 29.14 21.80 -14.17
N ILE A 430 29.71 22.99 -14.01
CA ILE A 430 29.51 23.82 -12.82
C ILE A 430 28.09 24.41 -12.86
N VAL A 431 27.32 24.17 -11.80
CA VAL A 431 25.92 24.58 -11.67
C VAL A 431 25.78 25.79 -10.75
N ASN A 432 26.54 25.81 -9.65
CA ASN A 432 26.49 26.89 -8.67
C ASN A 432 27.85 27.11 -8.03
N VAL A 433 28.15 28.36 -7.69
CA VAL A 433 29.40 28.79 -7.06
C VAL A 433 29.05 29.78 -5.96
N GLN A 434 29.42 29.46 -4.73
CA GLN A 434 29.04 30.25 -3.57
C GLN A 434 30.22 30.37 -2.59
N PRO A 435 30.76 31.58 -2.36
CA PRO A 435 31.68 31.85 -1.26
C PRO A 435 31.09 31.43 0.10
N GLU A 436 31.90 30.80 0.95
CA GLU A 436 31.47 30.35 2.27
C GLU A 436 31.17 31.52 3.21
N TYR A 437 30.03 31.43 3.89
CA TYR A 437 29.48 32.52 4.69
C TYR A 437 30.42 32.94 5.82
N GLU A 438 30.96 31.97 6.57
CA GLU A 438 31.80 32.22 7.75
C GLU A 438 33.10 32.95 7.39
N ASP A 439 33.76 32.57 6.30
CA ASP A 439 34.96 33.25 5.81
C ASP A 439 34.63 34.70 5.41
N CYS A 440 33.56 34.90 4.63
CA CYS A 440 33.11 36.24 4.26
C CYS A 440 32.70 37.08 5.47
N ALA A 441 32.06 36.49 6.47
CA ALA A 441 31.63 37.18 7.70
C ALA A 441 32.83 37.57 8.57
N LYS A 442 33.81 36.68 8.72
CA LYS A 442 35.06 36.95 9.43
C LYS A 442 35.84 38.08 8.76
N LEU A 443 35.99 38.03 7.44
CA LEU A 443 36.68 39.08 6.69
C LEU A 443 35.92 40.41 6.73
N ALA A 444 34.60 40.40 6.57
CA ALA A 444 33.78 41.61 6.67
C ALA A 444 33.94 42.31 8.03
N LYS A 445 33.98 41.55 9.13
CA LYS A 445 34.25 42.08 10.48
C LYS A 445 35.66 42.65 10.59
N ALA A 446 36.66 41.97 10.03
CA ALA A 446 38.06 42.39 10.12
C ALA A 446 38.38 43.62 9.27
N THR A 447 37.76 43.76 8.09
CA THR A 447 38.01 44.84 7.12
C THR A 447 37.02 45.98 7.19
N GLN A 448 35.97 45.85 8.02
CA GLN A 448 34.85 46.79 8.13
C GLN A 448 34.08 47.01 6.81
N LEU A 449 34.20 46.08 5.85
CA LEU A 449 33.42 46.09 4.63
C LEU A 449 32.06 45.40 4.82
N PRO A 450 31.02 45.78 4.05
CA PRO A 450 29.77 45.03 4.04
C PRO A 450 30.00 43.58 3.61
N TRP A 451 29.35 42.62 4.28
CA TRP A 451 29.46 41.18 3.93
C TRP A 451 29.17 40.91 2.45
N ARG A 452 28.17 41.60 1.87
CA ARG A 452 27.83 41.48 0.44
C ARG A 452 28.98 41.87 -0.48
N GLU A 453 29.81 42.82 -0.07
CA GLU A 453 30.94 43.28 -0.86
C GLU A 453 32.09 42.28 -0.79
N VAL A 454 32.41 41.76 0.39
CA VAL A 454 33.39 40.67 0.57
C VAL A 454 33.00 39.44 -0.23
N HIS A 455 31.72 39.06 -0.17
CA HIS A 455 31.16 37.95 -0.95
C HIS A 455 31.33 38.16 -2.46
N ARG A 456 30.99 39.36 -2.97
CA ARG A 456 31.15 39.73 -4.38
C ARG A 456 32.61 39.66 -4.84
N ILE A 457 33.55 40.18 -4.03
CA ILE A 457 34.99 40.15 -4.32
C ILE A 457 35.49 38.70 -4.42
N ALA A 458 35.13 37.85 -3.46
CA ALA A 458 35.52 36.44 -3.47
C ALA A 458 34.97 35.69 -4.69
N LEU A 459 33.70 35.93 -5.05
CA LEU A 459 33.09 35.32 -6.23
C LEU A 459 33.78 35.78 -7.53
N GLN A 460 34.06 37.08 -7.66
CA GLN A 460 34.76 37.62 -8.82
C GLN A 460 36.18 37.03 -8.96
N ALA A 461 36.92 36.96 -7.86
CA ALA A 461 38.26 36.38 -7.84
C ALA A 461 38.26 34.91 -8.28
N TRP A 462 37.26 34.12 -7.86
CA TRP A 462 37.12 32.73 -8.31
C TRP A 462 36.94 32.65 -9.84
N TYR A 463 36.03 33.45 -10.43
CA TYR A 463 35.81 33.43 -11.87
C TYR A 463 37.04 33.89 -12.69
N MET A 464 37.79 34.87 -12.19
CA MET A 464 39.03 35.32 -12.84
C MET A 464 40.08 34.21 -12.86
N ALA A 465 40.28 33.52 -11.74
CA ALA A 465 41.21 32.39 -11.65
C ALA A 465 40.83 31.20 -12.56
N GLN A 466 39.53 30.96 -12.80
CA GLN A 466 39.11 29.93 -13.77
C GLN A 466 39.39 30.33 -15.22
N THR A 467 39.33 31.63 -15.53
CA THR A 467 39.57 32.14 -16.90
C THR A 467 41.05 32.08 -17.26
N GLU A 468 41.95 32.37 -16.30
CA GLU A 468 43.40 32.27 -16.47
C GLU A 468 43.90 30.82 -16.65
N ASN A 469 43.18 29.82 -16.14
CA ASN A 469 43.52 28.41 -16.34
C ASN A 469 43.08 27.85 -17.70
N LEU A 470 42.29 28.59 -18.48
CA LEU A 470 41.81 28.22 -19.82
C LEU A 470 42.63 28.86 -20.96
N SER A 471 43.53 29.80 -20.62
CA SER A 471 44.49 30.47 -21.51
C SER A 471 45.89 29.92 -21.33
#